data_AF-A0A9X2ALE1-F1
#
_entry.id   AF-A0A9X2ALE1-F1
#
_cell.length_a   1.000
_cell.length_b   1.000
_cell.length_c   1.000
_cell.angle_alpha   90.00
_cell.angle_beta   90.00
_cell.angle_gamma   90.00
#
_symmetry.space_group_name_H-M   'P 1'
#
loop_
_entity.id
_entity.type
_entity.pdbx_description
1 polymer ?
#
loop_
_entity_poly.entity_id
_entity_poly.type
_entity_poly.pdbx_seq_one_letter_code
_entity_poly.pdbx_strand_id
1 'polypeptide(L)'
;MKNLKIGLVYLSVSFFLGCASSNDNNTTPKEIEVEAVLDVSSLASLPDGADITSLVSFEDGQSAANYTTEAIIGDEISYIIKTNSSTTTTWNAGFIYNSGDLEFWNTGLEYIYLPNIPGAQQGEEMIAGFTIKEGVTVGSEIKFDIQINLVENGVLDNSKTFIIDPKIKIRRTR
;
A
#
# COMPACT_ATOMS: atom_id res chain seq x y z
N MET A 1 75.55 -22.02 36.13
CA MET A 1 74.47 -22.60 35.30
C MET A 1 73.18 -21.84 35.60
N LYS A 2 72.83 -20.84 34.79
CA LYS A 2 71.57 -20.09 34.87
C LYS A 2 71.18 -19.77 33.44
N ASN A 3 70.09 -20.34 32.96
CA ASN A 3 69.38 -19.95 31.74
C ASN A 3 68.01 -20.65 31.74
N LEU A 4 66.96 -19.98 32.23
CA LEU A 4 65.59 -20.38 31.94
C LEU A 4 64.89 -19.13 31.41
N LYS A 5 64.65 -19.12 30.09
CA LYS A 5 63.91 -18.06 29.40
C LYS A 5 62.41 -18.37 29.56
N ILE A 6 61.68 -17.43 30.16
CA ILE A 6 60.22 -17.49 30.32
C ILE A 6 59.60 -17.08 28.98
N GLY A 7 58.94 -18.03 28.31
CA GLY A 7 58.11 -17.78 27.14
C GLY A 7 56.74 -17.28 27.57
N LEU A 8 56.40 -16.05 27.16
CA LEU A 8 55.14 -15.38 27.46
C LEU A 8 54.12 -15.76 26.37
N VAL A 9 53.15 -16.61 26.70
CA VAL A 9 52.07 -17.04 25.81
C VAL A 9 51.03 -15.94 25.73
N TYR A 10 50.86 -15.34 24.55
CA TYR A 10 49.75 -14.45 24.23
C TYR A 10 48.47 -15.28 24.04
N LEU A 11 47.49 -15.12 24.93
CA LEU A 11 46.15 -15.68 24.80
C LEU A 11 45.24 -14.59 24.22
N SER A 12 44.99 -14.64 22.91
CA SER A 12 44.04 -13.77 22.22
C SER A 12 42.60 -14.24 22.51
N VAL A 13 41.93 -13.55 23.43
CA VAL A 13 40.49 -13.70 23.64
C VAL A 13 39.75 -13.07 22.46
N SER A 14 39.25 -13.93 21.57
CA SER A 14 38.35 -13.51 20.49
C SER A 14 36.93 -13.41 21.05
N PHE A 15 36.45 -12.19 21.26
CA PHE A 15 35.03 -11.95 21.53
C PHE A 15 34.25 -12.19 20.23
N PHE A 16 33.57 -13.33 20.13
CA PHE A 16 32.46 -13.47 19.19
C PHE A 16 31.31 -12.63 19.73
N LEU A 17 31.19 -11.39 19.26
CA LEU A 17 29.93 -10.68 19.26
C LEU A 17 28.99 -11.46 18.34
N GLY A 18 28.20 -12.36 18.93
CA GLY A 18 27.08 -12.97 18.26
C GLY A 18 26.14 -11.86 17.80
N CYS A 19 26.13 -11.59 16.49
CA CYS A 19 25.06 -10.85 15.85
C CYS A 19 23.77 -11.65 16.05
N ALA A 20 22.97 -11.27 17.04
CA ALA A 20 21.57 -11.66 17.10
C ALA A 20 20.86 -10.96 15.94
N SER A 21 20.84 -11.60 14.77
CA SER A 21 19.91 -11.28 13.70
C SER A 21 18.53 -11.65 14.21
N SER A 22 17.78 -10.70 14.74
CA SER A 22 16.36 -10.90 14.98
C SER A 22 15.68 -10.99 13.62
N ASN A 23 15.49 -12.21 13.12
CA ASN A 23 14.62 -12.48 11.98
C ASN A 23 13.19 -12.22 12.45
N ASP A 24 12.75 -10.98 12.35
CA ASP A 24 11.39 -10.57 12.71
C ASP A 24 10.44 -10.99 11.58
N ASN A 25 10.12 -12.28 11.52
CA ASN A 25 9.21 -12.85 10.53
C ASN A 25 7.76 -12.61 10.95
N ASN A 26 7.31 -11.35 10.94
CA ASN A 26 5.97 -11.01 11.39
C ASN A 26 4.92 -11.53 10.41
N THR A 27 4.05 -12.40 10.91
CA THR A 27 2.95 -13.06 10.17
C THR A 27 1.58 -12.70 10.72
N THR A 28 1.51 -11.80 11.71
CA THR A 28 0.23 -11.38 12.28
C THR A 28 -0.47 -10.41 11.31
N PRO A 29 -1.73 -10.68 10.92
CA PRO A 29 -2.53 -9.76 10.14
C PRO A 29 -2.65 -8.38 10.79
N LYS A 30 -2.75 -7.33 9.98
CA LYS A 30 -2.94 -5.95 10.45
C LYS A 30 -3.72 -5.11 9.46
N GLU A 31 -4.14 -3.95 9.92
CA GLU A 31 -4.61 -2.85 9.08
C GLU A 31 -3.42 -2.13 8.43
N ILE A 32 -3.51 -1.90 7.11
CA ILE A 32 -2.55 -1.19 6.27
C ILE A 32 -3.28 0.01 5.67
N GLU A 33 -3.00 1.19 6.19
CA GLU A 33 -3.47 2.45 5.60
C GLU A 33 -2.47 2.93 4.56
N VAL A 34 -2.94 3.08 3.32
CA VAL A 34 -2.23 3.64 2.18
C VAL A 34 -2.79 5.04 1.95
N GLU A 35 -2.24 6.00 2.69
CA GLU A 35 -2.65 7.40 2.60
C GLU A 35 -1.75 8.18 1.64
N ALA A 36 -2.37 8.84 0.66
CA ALA A 36 -1.65 9.70 -0.27
C ALA A 36 -2.47 10.96 -0.60
N VAL A 37 -1.79 11.94 -1.18
CA VAL A 37 -2.33 13.24 -1.55
C VAL A 37 -2.36 13.38 -3.07
N LEU A 38 -3.53 13.72 -3.61
CA LEU A 38 -3.73 14.10 -5.00
C LEU A 38 -3.52 15.61 -5.19
N ASP A 39 -2.66 15.97 -6.15
CA ASP A 39 -2.58 17.35 -6.65
C ASP A 39 -3.72 17.67 -7.62
N VAL A 40 -4.78 18.31 -7.11
CA VAL A 40 -5.95 18.65 -7.92
C VAL A 40 -5.72 19.83 -8.86
N SER A 41 -4.69 20.65 -8.62
CA SER A 41 -4.38 21.82 -9.47
C SER A 41 -3.97 21.43 -10.89
N SER A 42 -3.46 20.21 -11.06
CA SER A 42 -3.00 19.64 -12.32
C SER A 42 -4.12 18.94 -13.13
N LEU A 43 -5.34 18.83 -12.60
CA LEU A 43 -6.41 18.02 -13.20
C LEU A 43 -7.25 18.73 -14.26
N ALA A 44 -7.33 20.07 -14.23
CA ALA A 44 -8.27 20.83 -15.04
C ALA A 44 -8.13 20.57 -16.56
N SER A 45 -6.91 20.37 -17.03
CA SER A 45 -6.58 20.12 -18.43
C SER A 45 -6.66 18.66 -18.86
N LEU A 46 -6.84 17.73 -17.92
CA LEU A 46 -6.87 16.31 -18.22
C LEU A 46 -8.24 15.87 -18.77
N PRO A 47 -8.25 14.93 -19.74
CA PRO A 47 -9.49 14.36 -20.25
C PRO A 47 -10.16 13.44 -19.23
N ASP A 48 -11.43 13.14 -19.47
CA ASP A 48 -12.12 12.03 -18.80
C ASP A 48 -11.38 10.71 -19.03
N GLY A 49 -11.34 9.86 -18.00
CA GLY A 49 -10.61 8.60 -18.00
C GLY A 49 -9.08 8.73 -17.90
N ALA A 50 -8.53 9.91 -17.62
CA ALA A 50 -7.08 10.07 -17.49
C ALA A 50 -6.54 9.30 -16.28
N ASP A 51 -5.43 8.59 -16.50
CA ASP A 51 -4.59 8.04 -15.44
C ASP A 51 -3.83 9.18 -14.75
N ILE A 52 -4.09 9.33 -13.45
CA ILE A 52 -3.56 10.39 -12.60
C ILE A 52 -2.66 9.84 -11.49
N THR A 53 -2.24 8.58 -11.52
CA THR A 53 -1.47 7.98 -10.43
C THR A 53 -0.17 8.75 -10.17
N SER A 54 0.44 9.30 -11.23
CA SER A 54 1.64 10.14 -11.10
C SER A 54 1.40 11.46 -10.36
N LEU A 55 0.16 11.94 -10.27
CA LEU A 55 -0.27 13.13 -9.52
C LEU A 55 -0.63 12.84 -8.07
N VAL A 56 -0.57 11.56 -7.68
CA VAL A 56 -0.78 11.10 -6.32
C VAL A 56 0.58 10.81 -5.69
N SER A 57 0.81 11.39 -4.51
CA SER A 57 2.07 11.22 -3.77
C SER A 57 1.84 11.00 -2.28
N PHE A 58 2.68 10.17 -1.67
CA PHE A 58 2.75 9.98 -0.22
C PHE A 58 3.36 11.20 0.48
N GLU A 59 3.23 11.28 1.81
CA GLU A 59 3.79 12.39 2.61
C GLU A 59 5.31 12.56 2.45
N ASP A 60 6.03 11.48 2.16
CA ASP A 60 7.47 11.50 1.91
C ASP A 60 7.85 11.94 0.47
N GLY A 61 6.85 12.27 -0.36
CA GLY A 61 7.01 12.69 -1.74
C GLY A 61 7.17 11.54 -2.74
N GLN A 62 7.10 10.28 -2.31
CA GLN A 62 7.08 9.15 -3.24
C GLN A 62 5.81 9.20 -4.10
N SER A 63 5.96 9.05 -5.42
CA SER A 63 4.81 8.93 -6.32
C SER A 63 4.13 7.57 -6.15
N ALA A 64 2.79 7.57 -6.13
CA ALA A 64 1.98 6.35 -6.08
C ALA A 64 2.22 5.42 -7.27
N ALA A 65 2.66 5.94 -8.42
CA ALA A 65 2.96 5.15 -9.62
C ALA A 65 4.10 4.14 -9.40
N ASN A 66 4.96 4.37 -8.39
CA ASN A 66 6.08 3.51 -8.04
C ASN A 66 5.86 2.71 -6.76
N TYR A 67 4.66 2.79 -6.17
CA TYR A 67 4.35 2.16 -4.90
C TYR A 67 3.73 0.78 -5.09
N THR A 68 4.03 -0.13 -4.16
CA THR A 68 3.41 -1.45 -4.10
C THR A 68 3.01 -1.69 -2.66
N THR A 69 1.72 -1.93 -2.44
CA THR A 69 1.20 -2.37 -1.15
C THR A 69 1.65 -3.80 -0.93
N GLU A 70 2.53 -4.01 0.05
CA GLU A 70 2.94 -5.35 0.46
C GLU A 70 2.05 -5.82 1.61
N ALA A 71 1.36 -6.94 1.40
CA ALA A 71 0.39 -7.48 2.34
C ALA A 71 0.62 -8.97 2.57
N ILE A 72 0.11 -9.49 3.68
CA ILE A 72 0.00 -10.93 3.94
C ILE A 72 -1.49 -11.32 4.03
N ILE A 73 -1.77 -12.63 4.06
CA ILE A 73 -3.13 -13.14 4.25
C ILE A 73 -3.70 -12.61 5.56
N GLY A 74 -4.97 -12.20 5.52
CA GLY A 74 -5.71 -11.60 6.63
C GLY A 74 -5.53 -10.09 6.76
N ASP A 75 -4.62 -9.46 6.02
CA ASP A 75 -4.44 -8.01 6.08
C ASP A 75 -5.67 -7.27 5.56
N GLU A 76 -5.98 -6.16 6.23
CA GLU A 76 -6.96 -5.20 5.78
C GLU A 76 -6.23 -4.00 5.20
N ILE A 77 -6.49 -3.67 3.95
CA ILE A 77 -5.85 -2.58 3.22
C ILE A 77 -6.89 -1.49 2.99
N SER A 78 -6.55 -0.28 3.39
CA SER A 78 -7.37 0.92 3.24
C SER A 78 -6.63 1.93 2.38
N TYR A 79 -7.14 2.24 1.19
CA TYR A 79 -6.61 3.29 0.33
C TYR A 79 -7.36 4.60 0.60
N ILE A 80 -6.62 5.61 1.03
CA ILE A 80 -7.15 6.94 1.39
C ILE A 80 -6.47 7.97 0.48
N ILE A 81 -7.25 8.69 -0.32
CA ILE A 81 -6.72 9.74 -1.20
C ILE A 81 -7.30 11.08 -0.79
N LYS A 82 -6.47 11.81 -0.06
CA LYS A 82 -6.70 13.21 0.28
C LYS A 82 -6.40 14.08 -0.93
N THR A 83 -6.85 15.33 -0.91
CA THR A 83 -6.46 16.31 -1.92
C THR A 83 -5.66 17.43 -1.28
N ASN A 84 -4.85 18.13 -2.09
CA ASN A 84 -4.18 19.36 -1.66
C ASN A 84 -5.11 20.59 -1.61
N SER A 85 -6.43 20.40 -1.73
CA SER A 85 -7.46 21.45 -1.68
C SER A 85 -8.38 21.23 -0.48
N SER A 86 -8.67 22.29 0.27
CA SER A 86 -9.61 22.23 1.41
C SER A 86 -11.07 22.15 1.00
N THR A 87 -11.38 22.34 -0.28
CA THR A 87 -12.74 22.34 -0.81
C THR A 87 -13.01 21.19 -1.77
N THR A 88 -12.01 20.37 -2.07
CA THR A 88 -12.12 19.24 -2.99
C THR A 88 -11.86 17.94 -2.24
N THR A 89 -12.75 16.96 -2.37
CA THR A 89 -12.51 15.58 -1.91
C THR A 89 -12.65 14.61 -3.07
N THR A 90 -12.21 13.37 -2.86
CA THR A 90 -12.36 12.30 -3.84
C THR A 90 -13.60 11.47 -3.53
N TRP A 91 -14.23 10.94 -4.57
CA TRP A 91 -15.35 10.02 -4.47
C TRP A 91 -15.06 8.77 -5.29
N ASN A 92 -15.22 7.58 -4.70
CA ASN A 92 -15.03 6.34 -5.43
C ASN A 92 -16.17 6.12 -6.44
N ALA A 93 -15.80 5.93 -7.70
CA ALA A 93 -16.70 5.62 -8.81
C ALA A 93 -16.70 4.12 -9.18
N GLY A 94 -15.65 3.38 -8.80
CA GLY A 94 -15.57 1.93 -8.98
C GLY A 94 -14.15 1.39 -8.96
N PHE A 95 -14.05 0.07 -9.19
CA PHE A 95 -12.79 -0.64 -9.35
C PHE A 95 -12.82 -1.58 -10.54
N ILE A 96 -11.70 -1.67 -11.25
CA ILE A 96 -11.58 -2.55 -12.41
C ILE A 96 -10.25 -3.29 -12.33
N TYR A 97 -10.27 -4.60 -12.59
CA TYR A 97 -9.04 -5.36 -12.79
C TYR A 97 -8.26 -4.81 -13.97
N ASN A 98 -6.95 -4.59 -13.78
CA ASN A 98 -6.08 -4.14 -14.84
C ASN A 98 -5.15 -5.28 -15.30
N SER A 99 -4.33 -5.83 -14.40
CA SER A 99 -3.39 -6.91 -14.73
C SER A 99 -2.91 -7.71 -13.51
N GLY A 100 -2.18 -8.80 -13.75
CA GLY A 100 -1.63 -9.67 -12.70
C GLY A 100 -2.47 -10.91 -12.45
N ASP A 101 -2.51 -11.38 -11.21
CA ASP A 101 -3.21 -12.59 -10.79
C ASP A 101 -4.74 -12.38 -10.77
N LEU A 102 -5.42 -12.91 -11.79
CA LEU A 102 -6.86 -12.79 -11.94
C LEU A 102 -7.64 -13.59 -10.86
N GLU A 103 -7.08 -14.68 -10.34
CA GLU A 103 -7.72 -15.45 -9.27
C GLU A 103 -7.65 -14.67 -7.95
N PHE A 104 -6.51 -14.04 -7.66
CA PHE A 104 -6.36 -13.13 -6.54
C PHE A 104 -7.40 -11.99 -6.62
N TRP A 105 -7.56 -11.36 -7.80
CA TRP A 105 -8.58 -10.33 -7.98
C TRP A 105 -10.02 -10.85 -7.74
N ASN A 106 -10.39 -11.96 -8.36
CA ASN A 106 -11.78 -12.44 -8.36
C ASN A 106 -12.21 -13.07 -7.03
N THR A 107 -11.29 -13.69 -6.30
CA THR A 107 -11.64 -14.56 -5.17
C THR A 107 -10.83 -14.34 -3.92
N GLY A 108 -9.68 -13.66 -4.04
CA GLY A 108 -8.72 -13.45 -2.97
C GLY A 108 -8.83 -12.11 -2.24
N LEU A 109 -9.70 -11.22 -2.70
CA LEU A 109 -10.05 -9.97 -2.03
C LEU A 109 -11.49 -10.04 -1.51
N GLU A 110 -11.71 -9.60 -0.27
CA GLU A 110 -13.02 -9.26 0.27
C GLU A 110 -13.13 -7.74 0.39
N TYR A 111 -14.18 -7.14 -0.17
CA TYR A 111 -14.34 -5.68 -0.13
C TYR A 111 -14.84 -5.25 1.26
N ILE A 112 -14.05 -4.42 1.95
CA ILE A 112 -14.41 -3.84 3.25
C ILE A 112 -15.21 -2.54 3.04
N TYR A 113 -14.88 -1.79 2.00
CA TYR A 113 -15.44 -0.47 1.78
C TYR A 113 -15.84 -0.17 0.34
N LEU A 114 -17.11 0.21 0.16
CA LEU A 114 -17.66 0.78 -1.05
C LEU A 114 -18.76 1.79 -0.67
N PRO A 115 -18.78 3.03 -1.21
CA PRO A 115 -19.76 4.06 -0.85
C PRO A 115 -21.22 3.68 -1.17
N ASN A 116 -21.48 2.52 -1.78
CA ASN A 116 -22.80 2.03 -2.17
C ASN A 116 -23.12 0.59 -1.75
N ILE A 117 -22.34 -0.03 -0.84
CA ILE A 117 -22.68 -1.35 -0.26
C ILE A 117 -23.30 -1.19 1.13
N PRO A 118 -24.51 -1.72 1.37
CA PRO A 118 -25.10 -1.75 2.70
C PRO A 118 -24.20 -2.51 3.70
N GLY A 119 -23.77 -1.83 4.77
CA GLY A 119 -22.97 -2.42 5.86
C GLY A 119 -21.48 -2.08 5.86
N ALA A 120 -20.96 -1.37 4.85
CA ALA A 120 -19.58 -0.88 4.84
C ALA A 120 -19.37 0.27 5.85
N GLN A 121 -18.26 0.25 6.60
CA GLN A 121 -17.91 1.34 7.52
C GLN A 121 -17.36 2.55 6.74
N GLN A 122 -18.02 3.71 6.86
CA GLN A 122 -17.60 4.94 6.18
C GLN A 122 -16.44 5.61 6.93
N GLY A 123 -15.27 5.62 6.30
CA GLY A 123 -14.24 6.64 6.55
C GLY A 123 -14.45 7.78 5.55
N GLU A 124 -14.59 9.01 6.05
CA GLU A 124 -14.43 10.20 5.21
C GLU A 124 -13.07 10.07 4.50
N GLU A 125 -13.01 10.13 3.16
CA GLU A 125 -11.76 10.06 2.34
C GLU A 125 -11.22 8.67 1.95
N MET A 126 -11.75 7.55 2.49
CA MET A 126 -11.37 6.23 1.98
C MET A 126 -11.94 6.04 0.56
N ILE A 127 -11.10 5.60 -0.38
CA ILE A 127 -11.52 5.31 -1.76
C ILE A 127 -11.52 3.83 -2.09
N ALA A 128 -10.88 2.97 -1.29
CA ALA A 128 -10.96 1.51 -1.42
C ALA A 128 -10.58 0.80 -0.12
N GLY A 129 -11.19 -0.35 0.14
CA GLY A 129 -10.89 -1.18 1.31
C GLY A 129 -10.98 -2.67 0.99
N PHE A 130 -9.96 -3.46 1.35
CA PHE A 130 -9.89 -4.90 1.05
C PHE A 130 -9.33 -5.72 2.20
N THR A 131 -9.93 -6.87 2.51
CA THR A 131 -9.30 -7.94 3.30
C THR A 131 -8.66 -8.95 2.36
N ILE A 132 -7.40 -9.33 2.61
CA ILE A 132 -6.74 -10.42 1.88
C ILE A 132 -7.25 -11.75 2.41
N LYS A 133 -7.96 -12.51 1.58
CA LYS A 133 -8.57 -13.77 2.00
C LYS A 133 -7.57 -14.92 2.10
N GLU A 134 -7.95 -15.93 2.88
CA GLU A 134 -7.29 -17.23 2.88
C GLU A 134 -7.24 -17.84 1.48
N GLY A 135 -6.15 -18.55 1.19
CA GLY A 135 -5.95 -19.25 -0.10
C GLY A 135 -5.26 -18.43 -1.19
N VAL A 136 -5.00 -17.14 -0.98
CA VAL A 136 -4.18 -16.35 -1.93
C VAL A 136 -2.73 -16.86 -1.92
N THR A 137 -2.15 -16.99 -3.11
CA THR A 137 -0.80 -17.52 -3.27
C THR A 137 0.26 -16.46 -2.89
N VAL A 138 1.24 -16.87 -2.09
CA VAL A 138 2.40 -16.01 -1.79
C VAL A 138 3.16 -15.69 -3.07
N GLY A 139 3.45 -14.40 -3.28
CA GLY A 139 4.08 -13.90 -4.49
C GLY A 139 3.10 -13.48 -5.58
N SER A 140 1.79 -13.74 -5.40
CA SER A 140 0.75 -13.17 -6.27
C SER A 140 0.79 -11.64 -6.21
N GLU A 141 0.57 -11.04 -7.37
CA GLU A 141 0.55 -9.59 -7.57
C GLU A 141 -0.65 -9.22 -8.43
N ILE A 142 -1.31 -8.13 -8.08
CA ILE A 142 -2.39 -7.55 -8.89
C ILE A 142 -2.19 -6.06 -9.05
N LYS A 143 -2.57 -5.55 -10.23
CA LYS A 143 -2.84 -4.15 -10.49
C LYS A 143 -4.31 -3.99 -10.82
N PHE A 144 -4.90 -2.93 -10.29
CA PHE A 144 -6.30 -2.59 -10.52
C PHE A 144 -6.45 -1.08 -10.60
N ASP A 145 -7.49 -0.66 -11.27
CA ASP A 145 -7.83 0.74 -11.44
C ASP A 145 -8.86 1.11 -10.37
N ILE A 146 -8.57 2.14 -9.58
CA ILE A 146 -9.56 2.86 -8.80
C ILE A 146 -10.04 4.04 -9.63
N GLN A 147 -11.33 4.03 -9.94
CA GLN A 147 -11.99 5.14 -10.60
C GLN A 147 -12.47 6.13 -9.55
N ILE A 148 -12.15 7.40 -9.73
CA ILE A 148 -12.59 8.47 -8.83
C ILE A 148 -13.27 9.62 -9.58
N ASN A 149 -14.25 10.22 -8.94
CA ASN A 149 -14.78 11.54 -9.28
C ASN A 149 -14.31 12.55 -8.22
N LEU A 150 -14.40 13.84 -8.53
CA LEU A 150 -14.15 14.91 -7.57
C LEU A 150 -15.46 15.38 -6.93
N VAL A 151 -15.39 15.73 -5.66
CA VAL A 151 -16.46 16.44 -4.96
C VAL A 151 -15.94 17.83 -4.63
N GLU A 152 -16.46 18.85 -5.32
CA GLU A 152 -16.05 20.23 -5.14
C GLU A 152 -17.10 21.00 -4.36
N ASN A 153 -16.73 21.59 -3.23
CA ASN A 153 -17.63 22.30 -2.32
C ASN A 153 -18.87 21.45 -1.96
N GLY A 154 -18.68 20.14 -1.78
CA GLY A 154 -19.76 19.19 -1.46
C GLY A 154 -20.63 18.76 -2.65
N VAL A 155 -20.31 19.19 -3.87
CA VAL A 155 -21.03 18.80 -5.09
C VAL A 155 -20.18 17.80 -5.88
N LEU A 156 -20.72 16.61 -6.09
CA LEU A 156 -20.10 15.57 -6.91
C LEU A 156 -20.07 15.98 -8.39
N ASP A 157 -18.88 16.05 -8.98
CA ASP A 157 -18.67 16.23 -10.41
C ASP A 157 -18.58 14.88 -11.12
N ASN A 158 -19.68 14.49 -11.77
CA ASN A 158 -19.77 13.27 -12.58
C ASN A 158 -19.41 13.50 -14.06
N SER A 159 -18.87 14.68 -14.43
CA SER A 159 -18.49 14.99 -15.82
C SER A 159 -17.14 14.39 -16.22
N LYS A 160 -16.28 14.09 -15.24
CA LYS A 160 -14.99 13.43 -15.44
C LYS A 160 -14.73 12.41 -14.34
N THR A 161 -14.27 11.25 -14.75
CA THR A 161 -13.71 10.21 -13.90
C THR A 161 -12.20 10.12 -14.16
N PHE A 162 -11.41 10.03 -13.10
CA PHE A 162 -9.98 9.81 -13.17
C PHE A 162 -9.60 8.43 -12.66
N ILE A 163 -8.44 7.93 -13.05
CA ILE A 163 -7.96 6.59 -12.72
C ILE A 163 -6.70 6.68 -11.86
N ILE A 164 -6.66 5.92 -10.78
CA ILE A 164 -5.45 5.63 -10.00
C ILE A 164 -5.20 4.12 -10.14
N ASP A 165 -3.96 3.67 -10.34
CA ASP A 165 -3.62 2.27 -10.67
C ASP A 165 -2.79 1.53 -9.59
N PRO A 166 -3.31 1.32 -8.36
CA PRO A 166 -2.55 0.66 -7.30
C PRO A 166 -2.08 -0.75 -7.64
N LYS A 167 -1.06 -1.18 -6.89
CA LYS A 167 -0.54 -2.54 -6.95
C LYS A 167 -0.50 -3.17 -5.56
N ILE A 168 -0.99 -4.41 -5.44
CA ILE A 168 -0.85 -5.24 -4.24
C ILE A 168 0.06 -6.42 -4.54
N LYS A 169 0.97 -6.74 -3.61
CA LYS A 169 1.83 -7.91 -3.64
C LYS A 169 1.71 -8.72 -2.35
N ILE A 170 1.43 -10.01 -2.49
CA ILE A 170 1.38 -10.91 -1.33
C ILE A 170 2.78 -11.38 -0.94
N ARG A 171 3.13 -11.15 0.32
CA ARG A 171 4.37 -11.60 0.95
C ARG A 171 4.10 -12.78 1.88
N ARG A 172 5.17 -13.50 2.22
CA ARG A 172 5.11 -14.57 3.24
C ARG A 172 5.11 -13.99 4.65
N THR A 173 5.88 -12.92 4.84
CA THR A 173 6.11 -12.20 6.09
C THR A 173 6.29 -10.73 5.74
N ARG A 174 6.14 -9.86 6.72
CA ARG A 174 6.57 -8.46 6.61
C ARG A 174 7.97 -8.27 7.16
#